data_AF-A0A8H6QJ72-F1
#
_entry.id   AF-A0A8H6QJ72-F1
#
_cell.length_a   1.000
_cell.length_b   1.000
_cell.length_c   1.000
_cell.angle_alpha   90.00
_cell.angle_beta   90.00
_cell.angle_gamma   90.00
#
_symmetry.space_group_name_H-M   'P 1'
#
loop_
_entity.id
_entity.type
_entity.pdbx_description
1 polymer ?
#
loop_
_entity_poly.entity_id
_entity_poly.type
_entity_poly.pdbx_seq_one_letter_code
_entity_poly.pdbx_strand_id
1 'polypeptide(L)'
;MLNEHIVATAVYYYDVVNISGAKISFEQEAIIDNNSFNINNEYFINRVWDIHCEVPEDGESWWLPKALQTLGTITISSGQFLAWPNTLRSKAESFSLEDPSRPGHLRSVTLWLVDPHYRICSTRNVPPQRRDWAGTPSRSTEDNDGTFMTPERAQEVRERTTAERKSTTEKLNNEPGVGVYDYAFFYHEHVWPQ
;
A
#
# COMPACT_ATOMS: atom_id res chain seq x y z
N MET A 1 8.20 2.92 -5.51
CA MET A 1 7.32 4.11 -5.66
C MET A 1 8.12 5.32 -5.22
N LEU A 2 8.49 6.21 -6.13
CA LEU A 2 9.44 7.31 -5.86
C LEU A 2 8.87 8.43 -4.96
N ASN A 3 7.55 8.45 -4.73
CA ASN A 3 6.86 9.55 -4.06
C ASN A 3 6.21 9.17 -2.71
N GLU A 4 6.37 7.93 -2.23
CA GLU A 4 5.70 7.45 -1.02
C GLU A 4 6.71 6.92 -0.01
N HIS A 5 7.11 7.78 0.93
CA HIS A 5 8.01 7.45 2.04
C HIS A 5 7.25 7.01 3.30
N ILE A 6 6.03 6.49 3.15
CA ILE A 6 5.26 5.97 4.28
C ILE A 6 5.81 4.59 4.62
N VAL A 7 6.33 4.44 5.84
CA VAL A 7 6.94 3.19 6.34
C VAL A 7 5.96 2.34 7.15
N ALA A 8 4.91 2.95 7.71
CA ALA A 8 3.86 2.22 8.40
C ALA A 8 2.51 2.92 8.33
N THR A 9 1.44 2.13 8.43
CA THR A 9 0.06 2.59 8.52
C THR A 9 -0.54 2.10 9.84
N ALA A 10 -1.26 2.98 10.53
CA ALA A 10 -2.06 2.61 11.69
C ALA A 10 -3.49 3.12 11.54
N VAL A 11 -4.47 2.31 11.90
CA VAL A 11 -5.89 2.62 11.79
C VAL A 11 -6.59 2.33 13.11
N TYR A 12 -7.34 3.31 13.60
CA TYR A 12 -8.21 3.17 14.76
C TYR A 12 -9.68 3.24 14.35
N TYR A 13 -10.43 2.16 14.58
CA TYR A 13 -11.86 2.07 14.28
C TYR A 13 -12.67 2.48 15.51
N TYR A 14 -12.98 3.77 15.65
CA TYR A 14 -13.59 4.27 16.87
C TYR A 14 -15.12 4.07 16.95
N ASP A 15 -15.79 3.86 15.83
CA ASP A 15 -17.25 3.79 15.79
C ASP A 15 -17.71 2.93 14.60
N VAL A 16 -18.20 1.72 14.90
CA VAL A 16 -18.64 0.73 13.90
C VAL A 16 -20.02 0.24 14.34
N VAL A 17 -21.05 0.54 13.54
CA VAL A 17 -22.45 0.26 13.87
C VAL A 17 -23.15 -0.33 12.65
N ASN A 18 -23.87 -1.43 12.86
CA ASN A 18 -24.68 -2.11 11.84
C ASN A 18 -23.87 -2.55 10.61
N ILE A 19 -22.65 -3.06 10.83
CA ILE A 19 -21.73 -3.51 9.78
C ILE A 19 -21.43 -5.00 9.96
N SER A 20 -21.50 -5.76 8.87
CA SER A 20 -21.15 -7.17 8.80
C SER A 20 -20.06 -7.43 7.76
N GLY A 21 -19.12 -8.33 8.09
CA GLY A 21 -18.08 -8.80 7.18
C GLY A 21 -16.90 -7.84 6.95
N ALA A 22 -16.84 -6.70 7.64
CA ALA A 22 -15.73 -5.77 7.51
C ALA A 22 -14.41 -6.40 7.98
N LYS A 23 -13.42 -6.43 7.09
CA LYS A 23 -12.11 -7.04 7.34
C LYS A 23 -11.03 -6.37 6.49
N ILE A 24 -9.78 -6.47 6.95
CA ILE A 24 -8.58 -6.10 6.20
C ILE A 24 -7.84 -7.39 5.87
N SER A 25 -7.53 -7.60 4.59
CA SER A 25 -6.65 -8.67 4.14
C SER A 25 -5.22 -8.16 4.01
N PHE A 26 -4.26 -9.03 4.30
CA PHE A 26 -2.84 -8.75 4.22
C PHE A 26 -2.15 -9.75 3.29
N GLU A 27 -1.29 -9.22 2.44
CA GLU A 27 -0.41 -9.97 1.55
C GLU A 27 1.02 -9.43 1.69
N GLN A 28 1.99 -10.28 1.42
CA GLN A 28 3.40 -9.91 1.38
C GLN A 28 4.03 -10.38 0.08
N GLU A 29 4.91 -9.58 -0.49
CA GLU A 29 5.74 -9.99 -1.62
C GLU A 29 6.71 -11.08 -1.17
N ALA A 30 6.66 -12.23 -1.84
CA ALA A 30 7.49 -13.39 -1.57
C ALA A 30 8.49 -13.55 -2.71
N ILE A 31 9.78 -13.64 -2.39
CA ILE A 31 10.81 -13.93 -3.38
C ILE A 31 10.81 -15.44 -3.62
N ILE A 32 10.27 -15.86 -4.77
CA ILE A 32 10.25 -17.25 -5.20
C ILE A 32 11.00 -17.33 -6.52
N ASP A 33 12.32 -17.49 -6.45
CA ASP A 33 13.15 -17.80 -7.62
C ASP A 33 13.40 -19.31 -7.75
N ASN A 34 13.92 -19.72 -8.90
CA ASN A 34 14.14 -21.13 -9.24
C ASN A 34 15.16 -21.84 -8.33
N ASN A 35 16.05 -21.09 -7.67
CA ASN A 35 17.05 -21.64 -6.74
C ASN A 35 16.49 -21.75 -5.32
N SER A 36 15.62 -20.82 -4.93
CA SER A 36 14.96 -20.71 -3.63
C SER A 36 13.78 -21.66 -3.54
N PHE A 37 13.06 -21.84 -4.64
CA PHE A 37 12.07 -22.87 -4.83
C PHE A 37 12.79 -24.18 -5.15
N ASN A 38 13.00 -25.03 -4.15
CA ASN A 38 13.67 -26.33 -4.33
C ASN A 38 12.79 -27.27 -5.18
N ILE A 39 12.88 -27.14 -6.50
CA ILE A 39 12.10 -27.91 -7.49
C ILE A 39 12.25 -29.41 -7.27
N ASN A 40 13.45 -29.85 -6.86
CA ASN A 40 13.73 -31.26 -6.58
C ASN A 40 12.94 -31.82 -5.38
N ASN A 41 12.32 -30.95 -4.57
CA ASN A 41 11.49 -31.31 -3.43
C ASN A 41 10.22 -30.43 -3.34
N GLU A 42 9.58 -30.21 -4.48
CA GLU A 42 8.36 -29.41 -4.60
C GLU A 42 7.25 -29.84 -3.62
N TYR A 43 7.07 -31.15 -3.43
CA TYR A 43 6.01 -31.70 -2.58
C TYR A 43 6.14 -31.23 -1.13
N PHE A 44 7.38 -31.15 -0.62
CA PHE A 44 7.64 -30.65 0.73
C PHE A 44 7.39 -29.14 0.81
N ILE A 45 7.85 -28.36 -0.17
CA ILE A 45 7.65 -26.91 -0.16
C ILE A 45 6.17 -26.56 -0.30
N ASN A 46 5.46 -27.19 -1.23
CA ASN A 46 4.03 -26.99 -1.44
C ASN A 46 3.24 -27.29 -0.15
N ARG A 47 3.61 -28.34 0.58
CA ARG A 47 2.92 -28.73 1.82
C ARG A 47 3.26 -27.83 3.02
N VAL A 48 4.50 -27.34 3.12
CA VAL A 48 4.93 -26.50 4.26
C VAL A 48 4.51 -25.06 4.08
N TRP A 49 4.54 -24.54 2.86
CA TRP A 49 4.31 -23.13 2.54
C TRP A 49 2.95 -22.87 1.88
N ASP A 50 2.15 -23.92 1.65
CA ASP A 50 0.84 -23.86 0.97
C ASP A 50 0.92 -23.20 -0.42
N ILE A 51 2.01 -23.47 -1.12
CA ILE A 51 2.27 -22.96 -2.47
C ILE A 51 1.78 -24.02 -3.46
N HIS A 52 0.78 -23.69 -4.28
CA HIS A 52 0.33 -24.59 -5.35
C HIS A 52 1.12 -24.34 -6.63
N CYS A 53 2.34 -24.90 -6.70
CA CYS A 53 3.12 -24.96 -7.93
C CYS A 53 3.04 -26.39 -8.48
N GLU A 54 2.58 -26.54 -9.72
CA GLU A 54 2.60 -27.82 -10.44
C GLU A 54 3.82 -27.82 -11.36
N VAL A 55 4.61 -28.90 -11.36
CA VAL A 55 5.68 -29.10 -12.36
C VAL A 55 5.02 -29.26 -13.73
N PRO A 56 5.40 -28.42 -14.72
CA PRO A 56 4.90 -28.57 -16.08
C PRO A 56 5.31 -29.91 -16.68
N GLU A 57 4.47 -30.46 -17.56
CA GLU A 57 4.85 -31.62 -18.38
C GLU A 57 6.00 -31.26 -19.35
N ASP A 58 6.74 -32.28 -19.81
CA ASP A 58 7.91 -32.11 -20.68
C ASP A 58 7.59 -31.24 -21.91
N GLY A 59 8.20 -30.05 -21.97
CA GLY A 59 8.05 -29.08 -23.06
C GLY A 59 7.19 -27.86 -22.73
N GLU A 60 6.56 -27.81 -21.56
CA GLU A 60 5.84 -26.62 -21.08
C GLU A 60 6.75 -25.65 -20.31
N SER A 61 6.44 -24.36 -20.39
CA SER A 61 7.16 -23.35 -19.60
C SER A 61 6.71 -23.39 -18.14
N TRP A 62 7.67 -23.37 -17.21
CA TRP A 62 7.42 -23.20 -15.79
C TRP A 62 6.49 -22.02 -15.50
N TRP A 63 5.33 -22.29 -14.90
CA TRP A 63 4.53 -21.26 -14.25
C TRP A 63 4.95 -21.18 -12.79
N LEU A 64 5.81 -20.22 -12.46
CA LEU A 64 6.06 -19.93 -11.05
C LEU A 64 4.78 -19.36 -10.42
N PRO A 65 4.48 -19.74 -9.17
CA PRO A 65 3.37 -19.14 -8.43
C PRO A 65 3.59 -17.62 -8.33
N LYS A 66 2.50 -16.90 -8.10
CA LYS A 66 2.61 -15.46 -7.83
C LYS A 66 3.56 -15.24 -6.66
N ALA A 67 4.46 -14.26 -6.79
CA ALA A 67 5.38 -13.80 -5.75
C ALA A 67 4.62 -13.05 -4.62
N LEU A 68 3.47 -13.56 -4.20
CA LEU A 68 2.55 -12.96 -3.24
C LEU A 68 2.07 -14.05 -2.28
N GLN A 69 2.46 -13.91 -1.01
CA GLN A 69 1.97 -14.74 0.07
C GLN A 69 0.78 -14.07 0.74
N THR A 70 -0.35 -14.76 0.83
CA THR A 70 -1.50 -14.32 1.64
C THR A 70 -1.20 -14.56 3.11
N LEU A 71 -1.14 -13.50 3.92
CA LEU A 71 -0.91 -13.59 5.37
C LEU A 71 -2.20 -13.81 6.16
N GLY A 72 -3.35 -13.53 5.54
CA GLY A 72 -4.68 -13.74 6.11
C GLY A 72 -5.47 -12.45 6.26
N THR A 73 -6.49 -12.48 7.11
CA THR A 73 -7.42 -11.37 7.28
C THR A 73 -7.72 -11.08 8.75
N ILE A 74 -7.90 -9.80 9.07
CA ILE A 74 -8.32 -9.34 10.39
C ILE A 74 -9.71 -8.73 10.28
N THR A 75 -10.67 -9.24 11.06
CA THR A 75 -12.01 -8.65 11.18
C THR A 75 -11.95 -7.32 11.91
N ILE A 76 -12.71 -6.34 11.40
CA ILE A 76 -12.82 -4.99 11.96
C ILE A 76 -13.93 -4.95 13.01
N SER A 77 -13.63 -4.36 14.15
CA SER A 77 -14.57 -4.09 15.25
C SER A 77 -14.37 -2.69 15.84
N SER A 78 -15.41 -2.16 16.48
CA SER A 78 -15.31 -0.86 17.17
C SER A 78 -14.35 -0.95 18.35
N GLY A 79 -13.52 0.09 18.53
CA GLY A 79 -12.45 0.15 19.52
C GLY A 79 -11.15 -0.53 19.09
N GLN A 80 -11.07 -1.07 17.88
CA GLN A 80 -9.90 -1.80 17.42
C GLN A 80 -8.84 -0.85 16.85
N PHE A 81 -7.60 -1.01 17.32
CA PHE A 81 -6.41 -0.35 16.78
C PHE A 81 -5.54 -1.37 16.05
N LEU A 82 -5.23 -1.09 14.79
CA LEU A 82 -4.38 -1.92 13.95
C LEU A 82 -3.20 -1.09 13.47
N ALA A 83 -1.99 -1.66 13.48
CA ALA A 83 -0.80 -1.03 12.92
C ALA A 83 0.03 -2.08 12.18
N TRP A 84 0.52 -1.73 11.00
CA TRP A 84 1.34 -2.60 10.17
C TRP A 84 2.37 -1.82 9.36
N PRO A 85 3.52 -2.42 9.04
CA PRO A 85 4.51 -1.79 8.16
C PRO A 85 3.98 -1.76 6.72
N ASN A 86 4.39 -0.76 5.95
CA ASN A 86 4.05 -0.64 4.53
C ASN A 86 4.76 -1.66 3.62
N THR A 87 5.59 -2.54 4.20
CA THR A 87 6.07 -3.76 3.52
C THR A 87 4.95 -4.78 3.30
N LEU A 88 3.85 -4.68 4.06
CA LEU A 88 2.65 -5.47 3.83
C LEU A 88 1.70 -4.75 2.90
N ARG A 89 1.18 -5.47 1.90
CA ARG A 89 0.04 -5.03 1.10
C ARG A 89 -1.22 -5.26 1.92
N SER A 90 -1.98 -4.20 2.15
CA SER A 90 -3.26 -4.29 2.86
C SER A 90 -4.41 -3.94 1.93
N LYS A 91 -5.52 -4.67 2.03
CA LYS A 91 -6.76 -4.37 1.30
C LYS A 91 -7.95 -4.39 2.25
N ALA A 92 -8.72 -3.30 2.26
CA ALA A 92 -10.02 -3.30 2.89
C ALA A 92 -10.99 -4.12 2.02
N GLU A 93 -11.55 -5.18 2.58
CA GLU A 93 -12.50 -6.04 1.88
C GLU A 93 -13.90 -5.43 1.88
N SER A 94 -14.71 -5.87 0.90
CA SER A 94 -16.13 -5.49 0.83
C SER A 94 -16.87 -5.93 2.09
N PHE A 95 -17.79 -5.09 2.54
CA PHE A 95 -18.65 -5.33 3.70
C PHE A 95 -20.08 -4.91 3.39
N SER A 96 -21.03 -5.38 4.20
CA SER A 96 -22.44 -5.04 4.07
C SER A 96 -23.01 -4.49 5.38
N LEU A 97 -24.22 -3.97 5.33
CA LEU A 97 -24.99 -3.75 6.55
C LEU A 97 -25.35 -5.10 7.18
N GLU A 98 -25.39 -5.14 8.51
CA GLU A 98 -25.89 -6.30 9.25
C GLU A 98 -27.42 -6.41 9.14
N ASP A 99 -28.11 -5.30 9.34
CA ASP A 99 -29.54 -5.09 9.07
C ASP A 99 -29.70 -4.06 7.93
N PRO A 100 -30.09 -4.50 6.72
CA PRO A 100 -30.29 -3.62 5.57
C PRO A 100 -31.40 -2.59 5.74
N SER A 101 -32.31 -2.76 6.71
CA SER A 101 -33.41 -1.82 6.96
C SER A 101 -32.99 -0.58 7.77
N ARG A 102 -31.78 -0.61 8.36
CA ARG A 102 -31.25 0.44 9.23
C ARG A 102 -29.99 1.07 8.61
N PRO A 103 -29.73 2.36 8.86
CA PRO A 103 -28.44 2.94 8.51
C PRO A 103 -27.30 2.27 9.30
N GLY A 104 -26.10 2.29 8.75
CA GLY A 104 -24.88 1.81 9.40
C GLY A 104 -23.68 2.66 9.01
N HIS A 105 -22.63 2.60 9.80
CA HIS A 105 -21.40 3.35 9.54
C HIS A 105 -20.17 2.63 10.10
N LEU A 106 -19.04 2.89 9.46
CA LEU A 106 -17.72 2.49 9.89
C LEU A 106 -16.84 3.74 9.85
N ARG A 107 -16.44 4.23 11.02
CA ARG A 107 -15.61 5.41 11.16
C ARG A 107 -14.25 5.02 11.69
N SER A 108 -13.22 5.60 11.08
CA SER A 108 -11.84 5.33 11.44
C SER A 108 -10.98 6.60 11.38
N VAL A 109 -9.85 6.53 12.08
CA VAL A 109 -8.75 7.48 11.96
C VAL A 109 -7.53 6.71 11.46
N THR A 110 -6.96 7.15 10.36
CA THR A 110 -5.72 6.60 9.82
C THR A 110 -4.55 7.52 10.11
N LEU A 111 -3.47 6.94 10.59
CA LEU A 111 -2.18 7.57 10.85
C LEU A 111 -1.16 6.94 9.90
N TRP A 112 -0.35 7.78 9.27
CA TRP A 112 0.76 7.33 8.45
C TRP A 112 2.07 7.75 9.10
N LEU A 113 2.97 6.80 9.28
CA LEU A 113 4.33 7.06 9.68
C LEU A 113 5.17 7.25 8.42
N VAL A 114 5.70 8.45 8.23
CA VAL A 114 6.67 8.74 7.19
C VAL A 114 8.06 8.38 7.70
N ASP A 115 8.93 7.88 6.82
CA ASP A 115 10.33 7.58 7.12
C ASP A 115 10.97 8.78 7.84
N PRO A 116 11.43 8.61 9.09
CA PRO A 116 12.05 9.70 9.84
C PRO A 116 13.35 10.21 9.21
N HIS A 117 14.00 9.42 8.36
CA HIS A 117 15.20 9.85 7.63
C HIS A 117 14.86 10.71 6.41
N TYR A 118 13.59 10.71 5.98
CA TYR A 118 13.13 11.56 4.89
C TYR A 118 12.53 12.86 5.42
N ARG A 119 13.20 13.98 5.13
CA ARG A 119 12.72 15.30 5.57
C ARG A 119 11.59 15.78 4.67
N ILE A 120 10.35 15.55 5.11
CA ILE A 120 9.18 16.10 4.45
C ILE A 120 9.01 17.60 4.72
N CYS A 121 8.45 18.31 3.74
CA CYS A 121 7.97 19.67 3.95
C CYS A 121 6.94 19.66 5.09
N SER A 122 7.15 20.55 6.07
CA SER A 122 6.20 20.72 7.17
C SER A 122 4.81 21.05 6.62
N THR A 123 3.77 20.51 7.27
CA THR A 123 2.38 20.91 7.00
C THR A 123 2.13 22.40 7.23
N ARG A 124 3.02 23.08 7.96
CA ARG A 124 3.06 24.56 8.05
C ARG A 124 3.22 25.24 6.68
N ASN A 125 3.87 24.56 5.74
CA ASN A 125 4.13 25.06 4.39
C ASN A 125 3.09 24.55 3.37
N VAL A 126 2.12 23.75 3.82
CA VAL A 126 1.05 23.24 2.96
C VAL A 126 -0.10 24.27 3.00
N PRO A 127 -0.47 24.89 1.87
CA PRO A 127 -1.57 25.84 1.83
C PRO A 127 -2.90 25.16 2.19
N PRO A 128 -3.92 25.93 2.62
CA PRO A 128 -5.25 25.41 2.82
C PRO A 128 -5.75 24.66 1.58
N GLN A 129 -6.08 23.37 1.72
CA GLN A 129 -6.56 22.55 0.59
C GLN A 129 -8.02 22.85 0.23
N ARG A 130 -8.76 23.50 1.13
CA ARG A 130 -10.13 23.96 0.92
C ARG A 130 -10.12 25.37 0.33
N ARG A 131 -10.77 25.54 -0.83
CA ARG A 131 -10.83 26.82 -1.55
C ARG A 131 -11.48 27.93 -0.72
N ASP A 132 -12.45 27.59 0.12
CA ASP A 132 -13.12 28.54 1.02
C ASP A 132 -12.27 28.97 2.23
N TRP A 133 -11.16 28.29 2.49
CA TRP A 133 -10.21 28.62 3.56
C TRP A 133 -9.03 29.46 3.07
N ALA A 134 -8.79 29.49 1.76
CA ALA A 134 -7.81 30.38 1.16
C ALA A 134 -8.38 31.81 1.23
N GLY A 135 -7.93 32.59 2.21
CA GLY A 135 -8.19 34.03 2.23
C GLY A 135 -7.71 34.71 0.94
N THR A 136 -8.23 35.90 0.65
CA THR A 136 -7.72 36.75 -0.44
C THR A 136 -6.19 36.83 -0.32
N PRO A 137 -5.43 36.56 -1.39
CA PRO A 137 -3.97 36.51 -1.30
C PRO A 137 -3.45 37.85 -0.77
N SER A 138 -2.93 37.85 0.47
CA SER A 138 -2.27 39.01 1.02
C SER A 138 -0.94 39.17 0.30
N ARG A 139 -0.76 40.33 -0.30
CA ARG A 139 0.33 40.77 -1.16
C ARG A 139 1.67 40.95 -0.41
N SER A 140 2.11 39.96 0.37
CA SER A 140 3.26 40.07 1.27
C SER A 140 4.17 38.83 1.30
N THR A 141 4.40 38.22 0.15
CA THR A 141 5.49 37.24 -0.04
C THR A 141 6.22 37.61 -1.32
N GLU A 142 6.98 38.70 -1.26
CA GLU A 142 7.86 39.13 -2.37
C GLU A 142 9.29 38.56 -2.26
N ASP A 143 9.65 37.80 -1.21
CA ASP A 143 11.04 37.32 -1.02
C ASP A 143 11.20 35.79 -0.86
N ASN A 144 10.26 34.99 -1.34
CA ASN A 144 10.52 33.56 -1.55
C ASN A 144 9.73 33.11 -2.78
N ASP A 145 10.35 32.31 -3.63
CA ASP A 145 9.79 31.71 -4.87
C ASP A 145 8.66 30.69 -4.58
N GLY A 146 7.87 30.95 -3.54
CA GLY A 146 6.81 30.13 -2.96
C GLY A 146 5.48 30.28 -3.70
N THR A 147 5.51 30.12 -5.02
CA THR A 147 4.27 29.96 -5.78
C THR A 147 3.62 28.66 -5.34
N PHE A 148 2.52 28.74 -4.59
CA PHE A 148 1.74 27.58 -4.20
C PHE A 148 1.39 26.75 -5.44
N MET A 149 1.47 25.42 -5.32
CA MET A 149 1.08 24.51 -6.40
C MET A 149 -0.35 24.82 -6.83
N THR A 150 -0.56 25.08 -8.13
CA THR A 150 -1.90 25.34 -8.67
C THR A 150 -2.76 24.08 -8.51
N PRO A 151 -4.10 24.23 -8.38
CA PRO A 151 -4.99 23.08 -8.26
C PRO A 151 -4.89 22.13 -9.46
N GLU A 152 -4.64 22.64 -10.66
CA GLU A 152 -4.43 21.84 -11.87
C GLU A 152 -3.15 20.99 -11.75
N ARG A 153 -2.06 21.59 -11.25
CA ARG A 153 -0.80 20.87 -11.02
C ARG A 153 -0.92 19.85 -9.90
N ALA A 154 -1.68 20.15 -8.84
CA ALA A 154 -1.97 19.20 -7.77
C ALA A 154 -2.81 18.01 -8.27
N GLN A 155 -3.77 18.27 -9.16
CA GLN A 155 -4.56 17.23 -9.81
C GLN A 155 -3.67 16.36 -10.73
N GLU A 156 -2.82 16.96 -11.55
CA GLU A 156 -1.87 16.24 -12.41
C GLU A 156 -0.93 15.35 -11.59
N VAL A 157 -0.36 15.86 -10.50
CA VAL A 157 0.49 15.08 -9.59
C VAL A 157 -0.29 13.90 -9.00
N ARG A 158 -1.54 14.12 -8.56
CA ARG A 158 -2.40 13.06 -8.02
C ARG A 158 -2.70 11.99 -9.07
N GLU A 159 -3.02 12.38 -10.29
CA GLU A 159 -3.28 11.47 -11.41
C GLU A 159 -2.02 10.66 -11.74
N ARG A 160 -0.86 11.30 -11.81
CA ARG A 160 0.43 10.64 -12.03
C ARG A 160 0.75 9.61 -10.95
N THR A 161 0.62 9.96 -9.67
CA THR A 161 0.85 9.01 -8.56
C THR A 161 -0.15 7.84 -8.61
N THR A 162 -1.41 8.11 -9.00
CA THR A 162 -2.42 7.05 -9.15
C THR A 162 -2.06 6.10 -10.31
N ALA A 163 -1.58 6.63 -11.42
CA ALA A 163 -1.11 5.85 -12.56
C ALA A 163 0.13 5.01 -12.22
N GLU A 164 1.10 5.57 -11.50
CA GLU A 164 2.28 4.83 -10.98
C GLU A 164 1.86 3.63 -10.12
N ARG A 165 0.91 3.82 -9.20
CA ARG A 165 0.37 2.75 -8.35
C ARG A 165 -0.35 1.68 -9.17
N LYS A 166 -1.16 2.10 -10.15
CA LYS A 166 -1.88 1.17 -11.04
C LYS A 166 -0.91 0.31 -11.85
N SER A 167 0.09 0.93 -12.48
CA SER A 167 1.12 0.23 -13.25
C SER A 167 1.91 -0.74 -12.39
N THR A 168 2.30 -0.35 -11.17
CA THR A 168 3.02 -1.22 -10.23
C THR A 168 2.16 -2.44 -9.84
N THR A 169 0.86 -2.22 -9.60
CA THR A 169 -0.10 -3.30 -9.28
C THR A 169 -0.30 -4.26 -10.46
N GLU A 170 -0.38 -3.73 -11.68
CA GLU A 170 -0.50 -4.55 -12.90
C GLU A 170 0.72 -5.44 -13.12
N LYS A 171 1.94 -4.92 -12.91
CA LYS A 171 3.18 -5.71 -12.97
C LYS A 171 3.15 -6.88 -11.98
N LEU A 172 2.82 -6.60 -10.71
CA LEU A 172 2.72 -7.64 -9.67
C LEU A 172 1.65 -8.70 -9.95
N ASN A 173 0.58 -8.35 -10.66
CA ASN A 173 -0.50 -9.29 -10.97
C ASN A 173 -0.21 -10.16 -12.21
N ASN A 174 0.61 -9.67 -13.14
CA ASN A 174 0.79 -10.25 -14.47
C ASN A 174 2.18 -10.85 -14.72
N GLU A 175 3.20 -10.54 -13.91
CA GLU A 175 4.55 -11.11 -14.05
C GLU A 175 4.74 -12.31 -13.09
N PRO A 176 5.02 -13.52 -13.60
CA PRO A 176 5.33 -14.68 -12.77
C PRO A 176 6.74 -14.58 -12.17
N GLY A 177 6.90 -15.00 -10.92
CA GLY A 177 8.20 -15.38 -10.35
C GLY A 177 9.19 -14.26 -9.97
N VAL A 178 8.85 -12.97 -10.08
CA VAL A 178 9.74 -11.93 -9.52
C VAL A 178 8.92 -10.86 -8.81
N GLY A 179 8.99 -10.89 -7.49
CA GLY A 179 8.77 -9.70 -6.71
C GLY A 179 9.92 -8.72 -6.97
N VAL A 180 9.80 -7.88 -7.99
CA VAL A 180 10.87 -6.94 -8.41
C VAL A 180 11.00 -5.75 -7.44
N TYR A 181 10.18 -5.65 -6.39
CA TYR A 181 10.31 -4.56 -5.43
C TYR A 181 11.19 -4.94 -4.24
N ASP A 182 12.49 -4.99 -4.48
CA ASP A 182 13.47 -4.98 -3.39
C ASP A 182 13.52 -3.59 -2.75
N TYR A 183 12.65 -3.40 -1.76
CA TYR A 183 12.59 -2.20 -0.94
C TYR A 183 13.93 -1.96 -0.21
N ALA A 184 14.70 -3.01 0.08
CA ALA A 184 15.97 -2.92 0.81
C ALA A 184 17.13 -2.49 -0.11
N PHE A 185 17.23 -3.01 -1.33
CA PHE A 185 18.26 -2.60 -2.31
C PHE A 185 18.12 -1.12 -2.67
N PHE A 186 16.87 -0.66 -2.90
CA PHE A 186 16.62 0.72 -3.29
C PHE A 186 16.96 1.72 -2.17
N TYR A 187 16.67 1.37 -0.91
CA TYR A 187 17.04 2.20 0.25
C TYR A 187 18.57 2.25 0.45
N HIS A 188 19.26 1.11 0.30
CA HIS A 188 20.71 1.06 0.48
C HIS A 188 21.48 1.79 -0.62
N GLU A 189 21.09 1.66 -1.90
CA GLU A 189 21.83 2.29 -3.00
C GLU A 189 21.58 3.81 -3.13
N HIS A 190 20.41 4.31 -2.76
CA HIS A 190 20.03 5.70 -3.05
C HIS A 190 20.04 6.64 -1.84
N VAL A 191 19.99 6.11 -0.60
CA VAL A 191 19.96 6.95 0.61
C VAL A 191 21.30 6.91 1.38
N TRP A 192 22.13 5.88 1.14
CA TRP A 192 23.44 5.75 1.78
C TRP A 192 24.54 5.34 0.78
N PRO A 193 25.01 6.26 -0.07
CA PRO A 193 26.29 6.03 -0.74
C PRO A 193 27.38 5.96 0.34
N GLN A 194 28.21 4.92 0.29
CA GLN A 194 29.40 4.81 1.14
C GLN A 194 30.35 5.99 0.96
#